data_AF-A0A9P4Z3S6-F1
#
_entry.id   AF-A0A9P4Z3S6-F1
#
_cell.length_a   1.000
_cell.length_b   1.000
_cell.length_c   1.000
_cell.angle_alpha   90.00
_cell.angle_beta   90.00
_cell.angle_gamma   90.00
#
_symmetry.space_group_name_H-M   'P 1'
#
loop_
_entity.id
_entity.type
_entity.pdbx_description
1 polymer ?
#
loop_
_entity_poly.entity_id
_entity_poly.type
_entity_poly.pdbx_seq_one_letter_code
_entity_poly.pdbx_strand_id
1 'polypeptide(L)'
;MPGYKHGDTPKRAMVRGTISYLESQGLPVNKSAIFRHFELSRSQGYAALSVPVSRRNDPEWEETRGRPSKIGEADQLRMERILWDPAYEAVNLNWGGLAREAGLTTECNARTLHRNMGTMGYRRCLGCARSWTHRKTRERRVEYAERMLEAYPDPGTWRLVRFSGELHFGFGLDGRVRLLPRPGEKYCEACRGGQQQQQQQQQQQDQDQDVMMETPTEDEEGAATTAASTTAAAAVAVASTMTTDHPRDVRRLHCWAAVGYGFKSELIFYDDSTSPNSTGVMSMSDYCDKVLERVVKPWLDPTIPVSGSANGDGGGDGGGGGGGGGQAQMPPPPPSFVLEEDVEAFAHGGASKVNIAQQWKAAHGLRCYFNCLDSPDLSPLDTQTLWPPHKQWTVETLRDWDEDTLRQTARDAWANLDQDRINMWVDFMPQRLRHVVDTDGRMVPW
;
A
#
# COMPACT_ATOMS: atom_id res chain seq x y z
N MET A 1 -36.07 8.73 25.67
CA MET A 1 -34.91 7.82 25.73
C MET A 1 -33.79 8.43 24.89
N PRO A 2 -32.73 9.03 25.47
CA PRO A 2 -31.62 9.57 24.70
C PRO A 2 -30.70 8.43 24.26
N GLY A 3 -30.56 8.26 22.95
CA GLY A 3 -29.70 7.25 22.33
C GLY A 3 -28.22 7.47 22.63
N TYR A 4 -27.52 6.36 22.87
CA TYR A 4 -26.07 6.31 23.10
C TYR A 4 -25.35 6.75 21.81
N LYS A 5 -24.85 7.99 21.76
CA LYS A 5 -24.09 8.50 20.62
C LYS A 5 -22.63 8.02 20.71
N HIS A 6 -22.19 7.28 19.70
CA HIS A 6 -20.82 6.74 19.60
C HIS A 6 -19.75 7.81 19.24
N GLY A 7 -20.01 9.10 19.54
CA GLY A 7 -19.20 10.25 19.09
C GLY A 7 -18.42 11.00 20.18
N ASP A 8 -18.39 10.52 21.43
CA ASP A 8 -17.75 11.26 22.54
C ASP A 8 -16.23 11.07 22.65
N THR A 9 -15.63 10.16 21.87
CA THR A 9 -14.20 9.81 21.98
C THR A 9 -13.25 11.00 21.73
N PRO A 10 -13.44 11.86 20.72
CA PRO A 10 -12.58 13.01 20.49
C PRO A 10 -12.63 14.03 21.64
N LYS A 11 -13.84 14.34 22.16
CA LYS A 11 -14.02 15.26 23.28
C LYS A 11 -13.35 14.75 24.56
N ARG A 12 -13.41 13.44 24.81
CA ARG A 12 -12.70 12.81 25.94
C ARG A 12 -11.19 12.86 25.81
N ALA A 13 -10.66 12.74 24.59
CA ALA A 13 -9.22 12.90 24.33
C ALA A 13 -8.78 14.35 24.57
N MET A 14 -9.53 15.34 24.06
CA MET A 14 -9.23 16.76 24.27
C MET A 14 -9.24 17.16 25.76
N VAL A 15 -10.20 16.64 26.54
CA VAL A 15 -10.23 16.86 28.00
C VAL A 15 -8.97 16.32 28.69
N ARG A 16 -8.55 15.10 28.32
CA ARG A 16 -7.33 14.49 28.86
C ARG A 16 -6.07 15.27 28.45
N GLY A 17 -5.97 15.66 27.18
CA GLY A 17 -4.86 16.46 26.67
C GLY A 17 -4.75 17.82 27.34
N THR A 18 -5.88 18.52 27.49
CA THR A 18 -5.92 19.85 28.15
C THR A 18 -5.51 19.76 29.61
N ILE A 19 -5.98 18.75 30.34
CA ILE A 19 -5.61 18.55 31.74
C ILE A 19 -4.12 18.21 31.85
N SER A 20 -3.62 17.27 31.05
CA SER A 20 -2.20 16.90 31.01
C SER A 20 -1.30 18.11 30.71
N TYR A 21 -1.68 18.94 29.73
CA TYR A 21 -0.95 20.17 29.38
C TYR A 21 -0.93 21.19 30.53
N LEU A 22 -2.07 21.47 31.16
CA LEU A 22 -2.11 22.43 32.27
C LEU A 22 -1.31 21.92 33.48
N GLU A 23 -1.36 20.62 33.77
CA GLU A 23 -0.57 20.01 34.84
C GLU A 23 0.94 20.09 34.53
N SER A 24 1.36 19.86 33.28
CA SER A 24 2.78 19.94 32.89
C SER A 24 3.34 21.37 32.95
N GLN A 25 2.51 22.38 32.70
CA GLN A 25 2.87 23.79 32.84
C GLN A 25 2.75 24.32 34.28
N GLY A 26 2.40 23.46 35.26
CA GLY A 26 2.23 23.87 36.66
C GLY A 26 1.03 24.80 36.90
N LEU A 27 0.08 24.85 35.97
CA LEU A 27 -1.09 25.73 36.04
C LEU A 27 -2.22 25.09 36.86
N PRO A 28 -3.00 25.90 37.61
CA PRO A 28 -4.11 25.38 38.40
C PRO A 28 -5.23 24.82 37.50
N VAL A 29 -5.59 23.54 37.72
CA VAL A 29 -6.57 22.83 36.89
C VAL A 29 -7.98 22.90 37.48
N ASN A 30 -8.89 23.61 36.81
CA ASN A 30 -10.32 23.57 37.11
C ASN A 30 -11.04 22.58 36.20
N LYS A 31 -11.11 21.30 36.60
CA LYS A 31 -11.72 20.22 35.82
C LYS A 31 -13.16 20.51 35.40
N SER A 32 -13.96 21.13 36.27
CA SER A 32 -15.36 21.50 35.95
C SER A 32 -15.46 22.59 34.87
N ALA A 33 -14.51 23.53 34.82
CA ALA A 33 -14.45 24.53 33.75
C ALA A 33 -14.05 23.88 32.41
N ILE A 34 -13.07 22.97 32.44
CA ILE A 34 -12.62 22.22 31.27
C ILE A 34 -13.75 21.35 30.71
N PHE A 35 -14.51 20.65 31.57
CA PHE A 35 -15.66 19.85 31.12
C PHE A 35 -16.72 20.73 30.45
N ARG A 36 -17.03 21.89 31.03
CA ARG A 36 -17.97 22.85 30.41
C ARG A 36 -17.46 23.39 29.07
N HIS A 37 -16.16 23.66 28.97
CA HIS A 37 -15.54 24.14 27.73
C HIS A 37 -15.72 23.14 26.58
N PHE A 38 -15.59 21.84 26.85
CA PHE A 38 -15.82 20.78 25.85
C PHE A 38 -17.26 20.26 25.79
N GLU A 39 -18.22 20.97 26.42
CA GLU A 39 -19.64 20.62 26.45
C GLU A 39 -19.93 19.22 27.03
N LEU A 40 -19.12 18.78 27.99
CA LEU A 40 -19.34 17.53 28.71
C LEU A 40 -20.05 17.80 30.04
N SER A 41 -21.05 16.96 30.35
CA SER A 41 -21.57 16.92 31.71
C SER A 41 -20.47 16.52 32.70
N ARG A 42 -20.63 16.88 33.98
CA ARG A 42 -19.65 16.51 35.02
C ARG A 42 -19.37 15.00 35.05
N SER A 43 -20.40 14.16 34.89
CA SER A 43 -20.25 12.70 34.83
C SER A 43 -19.49 12.23 33.58
N GLN A 44 -19.78 12.80 32.40
CA GLN A 44 -19.01 12.51 31.18
C GLN A 44 -17.55 12.95 31.29
N GLY A 45 -17.29 14.11 31.90
CA GLY A 45 -15.94 14.62 32.13
C GLY A 45 -15.13 13.71 33.05
N TYR A 46 -15.69 13.28 34.19
CA TYR A 46 -15.00 12.32 35.06
C TYR A 46 -14.86 10.93 34.42
N ALA A 47 -15.83 10.49 33.61
CA ALA A 47 -15.71 9.27 32.82
C ALA A 47 -14.64 9.37 31.71
N ALA A 48 -14.30 10.58 31.26
CA ALA A 48 -13.18 10.84 30.37
C ALA A 48 -11.82 10.71 31.07
N LEU A 49 -11.78 11.01 32.37
CA LEU A 49 -10.57 10.96 33.20
C LEU A 49 -10.34 9.60 33.86
N SER A 50 -11.39 8.82 34.10
CA SER A 50 -11.23 7.45 34.54
C SER A 50 -10.49 6.68 33.46
N VAL A 51 -9.31 6.15 33.79
CA VAL A 51 -8.57 5.23 32.91
C VAL A 51 -9.56 4.17 32.44
N PRO A 52 -9.82 4.06 31.12
CA PRO A 52 -10.80 3.10 30.67
C PRO A 52 -10.35 1.72 31.14
N VAL A 53 -11.27 0.97 31.75
CA VAL A 53 -11.03 -0.41 32.23
C VAL A 53 -10.47 -1.29 31.10
N SER A 54 -10.76 -0.91 29.86
CA SER A 54 -10.10 -1.40 28.66
C SER A 54 -9.16 -0.32 28.11
N ARG A 55 -7.84 -0.49 28.29
CA ARG A 55 -6.79 0.32 27.65
C ARG A 55 -6.72 0.16 26.12
N ARG A 56 -7.63 -0.59 25.51
CA ARG A 56 -7.68 -0.90 24.07
C ARG A 56 -7.68 0.31 23.11
N ASN A 57 -8.09 1.48 23.58
CA ASN A 57 -8.14 2.71 22.77
C ASN A 57 -6.99 3.69 23.10
N ASP A 58 -6.06 3.28 23.94
CA ASP A 58 -4.86 4.04 24.25
C ASP A 58 -3.81 3.70 23.18
N PRO A 59 -3.32 4.67 22.39
CA PRO A 59 -2.35 4.42 21.32
C PRO A 59 -1.01 3.87 21.84
N GLU A 60 -0.67 4.11 23.11
CA GLU A 60 0.52 3.54 23.75
C GLU A 60 0.27 2.15 24.35
N TRP A 61 -0.98 1.69 24.36
CA TRP A 61 -1.29 0.39 24.95
C TRP A 61 -1.06 -0.76 23.98
N GLU A 62 -0.12 -1.62 24.34
CA GLU A 62 0.07 -2.89 23.67
C GLU A 62 -1.05 -3.87 24.07
N GLU A 63 -1.83 -4.36 23.09
CA GLU A 63 -2.84 -5.39 23.31
C GLU A 63 -2.18 -6.70 23.72
N THR A 64 -2.06 -6.92 25.03
CA THR A 64 -1.57 -8.18 25.62
C THR A 64 -2.62 -9.28 25.63
N ARG A 65 -3.90 -8.96 25.35
CA ARG A 65 -4.96 -9.96 25.20
C ARG A 65 -4.99 -10.49 23.78
N GLY A 66 -4.11 -11.43 23.53
CA GLY A 66 -4.10 -12.23 22.33
C GLY A 66 -3.74 -13.66 22.67
N ARG A 67 -4.31 -14.61 21.94
CA ARG A 67 -3.69 -15.93 21.89
C ARG A 67 -2.27 -15.71 21.33
N PRO A 68 -1.20 -16.14 22.03
CA PRO A 68 0.16 -16.00 21.51
C PRO A 68 0.25 -16.51 20.08
N SER A 69 1.00 -15.81 19.23
CA SER A 69 1.21 -16.25 17.85
C SER A 69 1.79 -17.67 17.87
N LYS A 70 1.23 -18.56 17.05
CA LYS A 70 1.76 -19.92 16.89
C LYS A 70 3.11 -19.97 16.17
N ILE A 71 3.42 -18.89 15.46
CA ILE A 71 4.63 -18.75 14.64
C ILE A 71 5.33 -17.49 15.13
N GLY A 72 6.46 -17.67 15.80
CA GLY A 72 7.28 -16.56 16.27
C GLY A 72 8.04 -15.90 15.12
N GLU A 73 8.61 -14.73 15.36
CA GLU A 73 9.44 -14.03 14.37
C GLU A 73 10.64 -14.87 13.94
N ALA A 74 11.31 -15.54 14.88
CA ALA A 74 12.42 -16.45 14.57
C ALA A 74 12.01 -17.59 13.62
N ASP A 75 10.79 -18.12 13.76
CA ASP A 75 10.26 -19.17 12.88
C ASP A 75 9.99 -18.61 11.47
N GLN A 76 9.44 -17.39 11.38
CA GLN A 76 9.24 -16.70 10.11
C GLN A 76 10.57 -16.47 9.39
N LEU A 77 11.60 -16.03 10.10
CA LEU A 77 12.94 -15.83 9.53
C LEU A 77 13.55 -17.13 9.02
N ARG A 78 13.40 -18.25 9.75
CA ARG A 78 13.87 -19.56 9.28
C ARG A 78 13.15 -20.00 8.01
N MET A 79 11.82 -19.82 7.93
CA MET A 79 11.05 -20.13 6.73
C MET A 79 11.41 -19.20 5.55
N GLU A 80 11.56 -17.90 5.78
CA GLU A 80 11.99 -16.95 4.74
C GLU A 80 13.37 -17.33 4.21
N ARG A 81 14.32 -17.71 5.07
CA ARG A 81 15.66 -18.11 4.64
C ARG A 81 15.63 -19.25 3.62
N ILE A 82 14.75 -20.23 3.82
CA ILE A 82 14.56 -21.35 2.87
C ILE A 82 14.02 -20.84 1.55
N LEU A 83 13.01 -19.96 1.56
CA LEU A 83 12.45 -19.40 0.33
C LEU A 83 13.44 -18.54 -0.45
N TRP A 84 14.43 -17.96 0.22
CA TRP A 84 15.51 -17.23 -0.44
C TRP A 84 16.63 -18.13 -0.97
N ASP A 85 16.76 -19.35 -0.47
CA ASP A 85 17.86 -20.25 -0.78
C ASP A 85 17.72 -20.86 -2.20
N PRO A 86 18.70 -20.66 -3.10
CA PRO A 86 18.70 -21.25 -4.44
C PRO A 86 18.55 -22.78 -4.44
N ALA A 87 19.00 -23.47 -3.38
CA ALA A 87 18.85 -24.92 -3.26
C ALA A 87 17.38 -25.36 -3.26
N TYR A 88 16.47 -24.48 -2.85
CA TYR A 88 15.03 -24.74 -2.79
C TYR A 88 14.25 -24.18 -3.99
N GLU A 89 14.92 -23.61 -5.00
CA GLU A 89 14.27 -23.04 -6.19
C GLU A 89 13.55 -24.11 -7.04
N ALA A 90 14.13 -25.30 -7.14
CA ALA A 90 13.55 -26.43 -7.88
C ALA A 90 12.65 -27.35 -7.03
N VAL A 91 12.62 -27.12 -5.71
CA VAL A 91 11.88 -27.96 -4.76
C VAL A 91 10.42 -27.53 -4.71
N ASN A 92 9.50 -28.49 -4.87
CA ASN A 92 8.07 -28.24 -4.73
C ASN A 92 7.67 -28.30 -3.26
N LEU A 93 7.83 -27.17 -2.55
CA LEU A 93 7.41 -27.04 -1.16
C LEU A 93 5.95 -26.64 -1.08
N ASN A 94 5.18 -27.33 -0.25
CA ASN A 94 3.91 -26.80 0.26
C ASN A 94 4.14 -26.16 1.64
N TRP A 95 3.13 -25.47 2.20
CA TRP A 95 3.25 -24.83 3.51
C TRP A 95 3.75 -25.77 4.63
N GLY A 96 3.26 -27.01 4.66
CA GLY A 96 3.68 -28.00 5.64
C GLY A 96 5.13 -28.46 5.43
N GLY A 97 5.56 -28.61 4.18
CA GLY A 97 6.95 -28.88 3.81
C GLY A 97 7.87 -27.75 4.25
N LEU A 98 7.53 -26.50 3.94
CA LEU A 98 8.30 -25.33 4.35
C LEU A 98 8.45 -25.26 5.88
N ALA A 99 7.36 -25.46 6.63
CA ALA A 99 7.41 -25.45 8.09
C ALA A 99 8.33 -26.56 8.64
N ARG A 100 8.27 -27.77 8.06
CA ARG A 100 9.12 -28.90 8.46
C ARG A 100 10.59 -28.62 8.17
N GLU A 101 10.90 -28.14 6.96
CA GLU A 101 12.27 -27.79 6.57
C GLU A 101 12.84 -26.65 7.44
N ALA A 102 12.01 -25.70 7.86
CA ALA A 102 12.39 -24.64 8.80
C ALA A 102 12.50 -25.11 10.26
N GLY A 103 12.26 -26.39 10.54
CA GLY A 103 12.34 -26.97 11.89
C GLY A 103 11.25 -26.46 12.83
N LEU A 104 10.06 -26.12 12.33
CA LEU A 104 8.94 -25.75 13.21
C LEU A 104 8.45 -27.00 13.95
N THR A 105 8.52 -26.96 15.27
CA THR A 105 8.07 -28.05 16.15
C THR A 105 6.55 -28.06 16.33
N THR A 106 5.89 -26.91 16.16
CA THR A 106 4.45 -26.78 16.36
C THR A 106 3.71 -27.05 15.06
N GLU A 107 2.76 -27.98 15.09
CA GLU A 107 1.84 -28.20 13.98
C GLU A 107 0.98 -26.95 13.72
N CYS A 108 1.32 -26.24 12.65
CA CYS A 108 0.58 -25.09 12.16
C CYS A 108 -0.21 -25.50 10.91
N ASN A 109 -1.50 -25.13 10.87
CA ASN A 109 -2.28 -25.37 9.66
C ASN A 109 -1.80 -24.44 8.53
N ALA A 110 -2.00 -24.87 7.27
CA ALA A 110 -1.57 -24.12 6.09
C ALA A 110 -2.13 -22.69 6.05
N ARG A 111 -3.36 -22.47 6.56
CA ARG A 111 -3.97 -21.14 6.64
C ARG A 111 -3.23 -20.20 7.60
N THR A 112 -2.73 -20.71 8.72
CA THR A 112 -1.94 -19.92 9.68
C THR A 112 -0.59 -19.56 9.08
N LEU A 113 0.05 -20.52 8.40
CA LEU A 113 1.31 -20.29 7.68
C LEU A 113 1.12 -19.23 6.60
N HIS A 114 0.09 -19.36 5.76
CA HIS A 114 -0.26 -18.35 4.74
C HIS A 114 -0.51 -16.96 5.33
N ARG A 115 -1.24 -16.86 6.45
CA ARG A 115 -1.47 -15.56 7.09
C ARG A 115 -0.20 -14.90 7.61
N ASN A 116 0.77 -15.68 8.10
CA ASN A 116 2.02 -15.15 8.65
C ASN A 116 3.06 -14.88 7.56
N MET A 117 3.13 -15.74 6.54
CA MET A 117 4.16 -15.68 5.51
C MET A 117 3.69 -14.95 4.24
N GLY A 118 2.39 -14.68 4.09
CA GLY A 118 1.79 -14.12 2.89
C GLY A 118 1.65 -15.17 1.79
N THR A 119 2.19 -14.86 0.62
CA THR A 119 2.18 -15.78 -0.53
C THR A 119 3.24 -16.89 -0.40
N MET A 120 3.03 -18.01 -1.10
CA MET A 120 4.07 -19.00 -1.43
C MET A 120 4.49 -18.92 -2.89
N GLY A 121 3.84 -18.11 -3.71
CA GLY A 121 4.08 -18.08 -5.15
C GLY A 121 5.41 -17.41 -5.50
N TYR A 122 5.82 -16.39 -4.74
CA TYR A 122 7.05 -15.66 -5.02
C TYR A 122 7.68 -14.99 -3.81
N ARG A 123 8.94 -14.58 -3.98
CA ARG A 123 9.65 -13.60 -3.16
C ARG A 123 10.39 -12.63 -4.05
N ARG A 124 10.35 -11.35 -3.71
CA ARG A 124 11.10 -10.29 -4.41
C ARG A 124 11.77 -9.37 -3.42
N CYS A 125 13.06 -9.10 -3.64
CA CYS A 125 13.80 -8.21 -2.77
C CYS A 125 13.49 -6.76 -3.12
N LEU A 126 13.19 -5.92 -2.12
CA LEU A 126 12.99 -4.48 -2.33
C LEU A 126 14.32 -3.71 -2.49
N GLY A 127 15.45 -4.31 -2.11
CA GLY A 127 16.77 -3.67 -2.13
C GLY A 127 17.71 -4.17 -3.24
N CYS A 128 17.39 -5.26 -3.92
CA CYS A 128 18.22 -5.81 -5.00
C CYS A 128 17.38 -6.64 -5.97
N ALA A 129 17.95 -7.11 -7.06
CA ALA A 129 17.27 -7.94 -8.07
C ALA A 129 17.01 -9.40 -7.63
N ARG A 130 17.26 -9.77 -6.36
CA ARG A 130 17.04 -11.14 -5.89
C ARG A 130 15.55 -11.44 -5.86
N SER A 131 15.16 -12.53 -6.48
CA SER A 131 13.80 -13.05 -6.47
C SER A 131 13.80 -14.58 -6.37
N TRP A 132 12.68 -15.13 -5.96
CA TRP A 132 12.39 -16.56 -6.00
C TRP A 132 10.93 -16.75 -6.45
N THR A 133 10.67 -17.80 -7.22
CA THR A 133 9.33 -18.11 -7.71
C THR A 133 9.08 -19.60 -7.56
N HIS A 134 8.01 -19.95 -6.88
CA HIS A 134 7.64 -21.33 -6.66
C HIS A 134 7.40 -22.05 -7.98
N ARG A 135 7.85 -23.31 -8.09
CA ARG A 135 7.78 -24.10 -9.34
C ARG A 135 6.39 -24.08 -9.99
N LYS A 136 5.32 -24.33 -9.22
CA LYS A 136 3.96 -24.30 -9.76
C LYS A 136 3.54 -22.92 -10.28
N THR A 137 4.04 -21.85 -9.65
CA THR A 137 3.79 -20.48 -10.11
C THR A 137 4.56 -20.21 -11.39
N ARG A 138 5.79 -20.71 -11.52
CA ARG A 138 6.59 -20.63 -12.75
C ARG A 138 5.89 -21.28 -13.95
N GLU A 139 5.38 -22.50 -13.77
CA GLU A 139 4.62 -23.21 -14.82
C GLU A 139 3.41 -22.38 -15.31
N ARG A 140 2.63 -21.80 -14.39
CA ARG A 140 1.49 -20.92 -14.74
C ARG A 140 1.91 -19.61 -15.39
N ARG A 141 3.09 -19.09 -15.05
CA ARG A 141 3.66 -17.89 -15.66
C ARG A 141 4.08 -18.13 -17.10
N VAL A 142 4.68 -19.29 -17.40
CA VAL A 142 5.01 -19.69 -18.78
C VAL A 142 3.74 -19.82 -19.62
N GLU A 143 2.73 -20.55 -19.13
CA GLU A 143 1.44 -20.71 -19.83
C GLU A 143 0.76 -19.36 -20.08
N TYR A 144 0.77 -18.47 -19.07
CA TYR A 144 0.27 -17.12 -19.22
C TYR A 144 1.05 -16.33 -20.28
N ALA A 145 2.38 -16.38 -20.24
CA ALA A 145 3.23 -15.62 -21.14
C ALA A 145 3.07 -16.07 -22.60
N GLU A 146 3.03 -17.38 -22.85
CA GLU A 146 2.79 -17.94 -24.19
C GLU A 146 1.44 -17.47 -24.76
N ARG A 147 0.36 -17.59 -23.96
CA ARG A 147 -0.98 -17.13 -24.37
C ARG A 147 -1.02 -15.63 -24.65
N MET A 148 -0.36 -14.82 -23.82
CA MET A 148 -0.35 -13.37 -23.99
C MET A 148 0.52 -12.93 -25.18
N LEU A 149 1.60 -13.66 -25.48
CA LEU A 149 2.41 -13.44 -26.70
C LEU A 149 1.66 -13.80 -27.97
N GLU A 150 0.79 -14.82 -27.93
CA GLU A 150 -0.10 -15.15 -29.05
C GLU A 150 -1.15 -14.04 -29.27
N ALA A 151 -1.75 -13.54 -28.19
CA ALA A 151 -2.80 -12.51 -28.27
C ALA A 151 -2.26 -11.09 -28.56
N TYR A 152 -1.04 -10.78 -28.09
CA TYR A 152 -0.41 -9.46 -28.17
C TYR A 152 1.07 -9.58 -28.59
N PRO A 153 1.35 -9.91 -29.87
CA PRO A 153 2.69 -10.27 -30.31
C PRO A 153 3.67 -9.10 -30.43
N ASP A 154 3.16 -7.89 -30.69
CA ASP A 154 3.94 -6.69 -30.94
C ASP A 154 3.61 -5.56 -29.94
N PRO A 155 4.55 -4.62 -29.70
CA PRO A 155 4.35 -3.50 -28.78
C PRO A 155 3.08 -2.68 -29.07
N GLY A 156 2.70 -2.51 -30.34
CA GLY A 156 1.54 -1.71 -30.74
C GLY A 156 0.23 -2.25 -30.17
N THR A 157 0.06 -3.57 -30.15
CA THR A 157 -1.12 -4.20 -29.53
C THR A 157 -1.19 -4.00 -28.01
N TRP A 158 -0.04 -3.93 -27.33
CA TRP A 158 0.05 -3.64 -25.90
C TRP A 158 -0.32 -2.21 -25.54
N ARG A 159 -0.20 -1.26 -26.47
CA ARG A 159 -0.60 0.14 -26.25
C ARG A 159 -2.10 0.31 -25.99
N LEU A 160 -2.90 -0.69 -26.38
CA LEU A 160 -4.34 -0.75 -26.08
C LEU A 160 -4.62 -1.26 -24.66
N VAL A 161 -3.64 -1.80 -23.94
CA VAL A 161 -3.82 -2.35 -22.61
C VAL A 161 -3.71 -1.25 -21.56
N ARG A 162 -4.69 -1.21 -20.65
CA ARG A 162 -4.66 -0.41 -19.43
C ARG A 162 -4.53 -1.35 -18.25
N PHE A 163 -3.40 -1.30 -17.58
CA PHE A 163 -3.08 -2.08 -16.39
C PHE A 163 -3.71 -1.41 -15.19
N SER A 164 -4.48 -2.17 -14.40
CA SER A 164 -5.20 -1.62 -13.26
C SER A 164 -4.98 -2.44 -12.01
N GLY A 165 -5.00 -1.77 -10.86
CA GLY A 165 -4.78 -2.43 -9.58
C GLY A 165 -4.99 -1.52 -8.39
N GLU A 166 -5.07 -2.15 -7.22
CA GLU A 166 -5.10 -1.45 -5.94
C GLU A 166 -3.68 -1.05 -5.51
N LEU A 167 -3.55 0.21 -5.11
CA LEU A 167 -2.37 0.77 -4.51
C LEU A 167 -2.65 1.08 -3.03
N HIS A 168 -1.64 0.88 -2.20
CA HIS A 168 -1.75 1.11 -0.77
C HIS A 168 -0.61 2.01 -0.33
N PHE A 169 -0.93 3.20 0.15
CA PHE A 169 0.04 4.18 0.63
C PHE A 169 0.11 4.14 2.15
N GLY A 170 1.33 4.05 2.68
CA GLY A 170 1.64 4.21 4.09
C GLY A 170 2.27 5.57 4.36
N PHE A 171 1.94 6.14 5.51
CA PHE A 171 2.53 7.37 6.02
C PHE A 171 3.15 7.06 7.37
N GLY A 172 4.48 6.96 7.40
CA GLY A 172 5.22 6.67 8.62
C GLY A 172 5.65 7.94 9.32
N LEU A 173 5.97 7.87 10.62
CA LEU A 173 6.29 9.02 11.49
C LEU A 173 7.44 9.92 11.01
N ASP A 174 8.24 9.43 10.06
CA ASP A 174 9.33 10.17 9.38
C ASP A 174 8.82 11.20 8.36
N GLY A 175 7.50 11.33 8.18
CA GLY A 175 6.87 12.21 7.20
C GLY A 175 6.92 11.68 5.77
N ARG A 176 7.44 10.47 5.56
CA ARG A 176 7.61 9.91 4.22
C ARG A 176 6.38 9.14 3.78
N VAL A 177 5.98 9.39 2.54
CA VAL A 177 4.98 8.59 1.83
C VAL A 177 5.67 7.38 1.21
N ARG A 178 5.10 6.20 1.44
CA ARG A 178 5.60 4.94 0.89
C ARG A 178 4.47 4.14 0.26
N LEU A 179 4.74 3.48 -0.85
CA LEU A 179 3.83 2.47 -1.40
C LEU A 179 4.10 1.16 -0.66
N LEU A 180 3.08 0.62 -0.01
CA LEU A 180 3.20 -0.58 0.80
C LEU A 180 3.62 -1.76 -0.07
N PRO A 181 4.63 -2.53 0.36
CA PRO A 181 5.03 -3.74 -0.35
C PRO A 181 3.88 -4.75 -0.42
N ARG A 182 3.78 -5.48 -1.53
CA ARG A 182 2.85 -6.61 -1.68
C ARG A 182 3.27 -7.80 -0.83
N PRO A 183 2.33 -8.70 -0.50
CA PRO A 183 2.69 -9.99 0.10
C PRO A 183 3.73 -10.73 -0.76
N GLY A 184 4.95 -10.91 -0.24
CA GLY A 184 6.07 -11.53 -0.96
C GLY A 184 7.22 -10.57 -1.31
N GLU A 185 6.98 -9.26 -1.26
CA GLU A 185 8.03 -8.24 -1.39
C GLU A 185 8.63 -7.92 -0.03
N LYS A 186 9.91 -8.25 0.17
CA LYS A 186 10.62 -8.08 1.45
C LYS A 186 12.08 -7.73 1.20
N TYR A 187 12.80 -7.26 2.21
CA TYR A 187 14.27 -7.24 2.12
C TYR A 187 14.86 -8.62 2.38
N CYS A 188 15.74 -9.08 1.48
CA CYS A 188 16.57 -10.25 1.75
C CYS A 188 17.55 -9.97 2.91
N GLU A 189 18.11 -11.02 3.51
CA GLU A 189 18.99 -10.92 4.70
C GLU A 189 20.15 -9.94 4.48
N ALA A 190 20.77 -9.96 3.29
CA ALA A 190 21.86 -9.04 2.93
C ALA A 190 21.40 -7.58 2.85
N CYS A 191 20.29 -7.29 2.15
CA CYS A 191 19.78 -5.92 2.01
C CYS A 191 19.21 -5.38 3.33
N ARG A 192 18.67 -6.25 4.18
CA ARG A 192 18.13 -5.88 5.49
C ARG A 192 19.21 -5.34 6.42
N GLY A 193 20.39 -5.98 6.44
CA GLY A 193 21.53 -5.49 7.22
C GLY A 193 21.98 -4.10 6.77
N GLY A 194 21.98 -3.83 5.47
CA GLY A 194 22.31 -2.51 4.92
C GLY A 194 21.31 -1.42 5.32
N GLN A 195 20.00 -1.72 5.31
CA GLN A 195 18.95 -0.77 5.73
C GLN A 195 19.06 -0.42 7.22
N GLN A 196 19.31 -1.40 8.08
CA GLN A 196 19.48 -1.15 9.52
C GLN A 196 20.70 -0.27 9.81
N GLN A 197 21.80 -0.48 9.10
CA GLN A 197 23.00 0.36 9.24
C GLN A 197 22.75 1.79 8.77
N GLN A 198 22.04 1.97 7.64
CA GLN A 198 21.68 3.31 7.15
C GLN A 198 20.76 4.04 8.14
N GLN A 199 19.77 3.35 8.71
CA GLN A 199 18.87 3.95 9.71
C GLN A 199 19.63 4.34 10.99
N GLN A 200 20.54 3.50 11.47
CA GLN A 200 21.37 3.83 12.63
C GLN A 200 22.29 5.02 12.36
N GLN A 201 22.89 5.10 11.17
CA GLN A 201 23.71 6.24 10.76
C GLN A 201 22.89 7.54 10.67
N GLN A 202 21.68 7.49 10.11
CA GLN A 202 20.80 8.65 10.05
C GLN A 202 20.39 9.12 11.46
N GLN A 203 19.99 8.19 12.34
CA GLN A 203 19.64 8.52 13.72
C GLN A 203 20.81 9.15 14.50
N GLN A 204 22.04 8.69 14.24
CA GLN A 204 23.23 9.30 14.84
C GLN A 204 23.46 10.73 14.30
N GLN A 205 23.29 10.95 12.99
CA GLN A 205 23.44 12.27 12.38
C GLN A 205 22.40 13.28 12.89
N ASP A 206 21.16 12.84 13.07
CA ASP A 206 20.08 13.69 13.57
C ASP A 206 20.33 14.06 15.04
N GLN A 207 20.80 13.11 15.86
CA GLN A 207 21.20 13.38 17.25
C GLN A 207 22.36 14.38 17.34
N ASP A 208 23.38 14.23 16.48
CA ASP A 208 24.54 15.13 16.50
C ASP A 208 24.15 16.55 16.02
N GLN A 209 23.17 16.70 15.12
CA GLN A 209 22.65 18.00 14.69
C GLN A 209 21.89 18.71 15.82
N ASP A 210 21.07 18.00 16.59
CA ASP A 210 20.34 18.59 17.71
C ASP A 210 21.30 19.10 18.80
N VAL A 211 22.36 18.35 19.10
CA VAL A 211 23.39 18.77 20.08
C VAL A 211 24.16 20.02 19.62
N MET A 212 24.39 20.18 18.32
CA MET A 212 25.09 21.35 17.77
C MET A 212 24.23 22.63 17.73
N MET A 213 22.90 22.49 17.77
CA MET A 213 21.95 23.61 17.79
C MET A 213 21.67 24.09 19.22
N GLU A 214 22.00 23.30 20.24
CA GLU A 214 22.04 23.74 21.64
C GLU A 214 23.33 24.55 21.93
N THR A 215 23.48 25.69 21.28
CA THR A 215 24.50 26.66 21.69
C THR A 215 24.18 27.15 23.12
N PRO A 216 25.12 27.08 24.08
CA PRO A 216 24.90 27.65 25.39
C PRO A 216 24.81 29.16 25.24
N THR A 217 23.64 29.72 25.55
CA THR A 217 23.56 31.13 25.91
C THR A 217 24.32 31.28 27.22
N GLU A 218 25.57 31.74 27.14
CA GLU A 218 26.41 32.13 28.27
C GLU A 218 25.75 33.31 29.00
N ASP A 219 24.83 33.04 29.91
CA ASP A 219 24.37 33.96 30.95
C ASP A 219 23.62 33.15 32.02
N GLU A 220 24.32 32.62 33.03
CA GLU A 220 23.92 32.61 34.45
C GLU A 220 24.85 31.74 35.31
N GLU A 221 25.65 32.41 36.16
CA GLU A 221 26.28 31.81 37.34
C GLU A 221 25.21 31.45 38.38
N GLY A 222 25.05 30.16 38.69
CA GLY A 222 24.18 29.73 39.79
C GLY A 222 24.29 28.25 40.10
N ALA A 223 24.70 27.93 41.32
CA ALA A 223 25.12 26.60 41.77
C ALA A 223 23.98 25.55 41.93
N ALA A 224 24.39 24.26 41.83
CA ALA A 224 23.69 23.01 42.17
C ALA A 224 22.54 22.60 41.22
N THR A 225 22.42 21.37 40.69
CA THR A 225 22.53 20.06 41.35
C THR A 225 22.54 18.95 40.27
N THR A 226 23.40 17.95 40.42
CA THR A 226 23.55 16.78 39.53
C THR A 226 22.51 15.69 39.82
N ALA A 227 21.51 15.48 38.93
CA ALA A 227 20.75 14.22 38.80
C ALA A 227 19.73 14.27 37.63
N ALA A 228 20.16 14.13 36.36
CA ALA A 228 19.19 14.07 35.24
C ALA A 228 19.66 13.31 33.96
N SER A 229 20.74 12.54 34.00
CA SER A 229 21.32 11.94 32.77
C SER A 229 20.83 10.51 32.46
N THR A 230 20.12 9.84 33.37
CA THR A 230 19.83 8.40 33.22
C THR A 230 18.49 8.05 32.56
N THR A 231 17.59 9.01 32.36
CA THR A 231 16.23 8.75 31.82
C THR A 231 16.13 8.82 30.30
N ALA A 232 17.00 9.58 29.62
CA ALA A 232 16.99 9.69 28.15
C ALA A 232 17.41 8.38 27.46
N ALA A 233 18.39 7.66 28.03
CA ALA A 233 18.89 6.39 27.48
C ALA A 233 17.84 5.24 27.54
N ALA A 234 16.88 5.31 28.45
CA ALA A 234 15.85 4.28 28.61
C ALA A 234 14.71 4.42 27.57
N ALA A 235 14.40 5.64 27.11
CA ALA A 235 13.39 5.87 26.07
C ALA A 235 13.87 5.41 24.68
N VAL A 236 15.17 5.51 24.40
CA VAL A 236 15.78 5.08 23.13
C VAL A 236 15.85 3.55 23.02
N ALA A 237 16.04 2.83 24.14
CA ALA A 237 16.16 1.36 24.13
C ALA A 237 14.81 0.63 23.87
N VAL A 238 13.66 1.25 24.12
CA VAL A 238 12.34 0.66 23.88
C VAL A 238 11.96 0.69 22.38
N ALA A 239 12.60 1.54 21.58
CA ALA A 239 12.37 1.61 20.13
C ALA A 239 13.05 0.48 19.33
N SER A 240 13.96 -0.31 19.93
CA SER A 240 14.78 -1.30 19.20
C SER A 240 14.14 -2.68 19.00
N THR A 241 12.91 -2.93 19.47
CA THR A 241 12.19 -4.19 19.21
C THR A 241 11.28 -4.14 17.97
N MET A 242 11.54 -3.20 17.05
CA MET A 242 10.77 -3.08 15.81
C MET A 242 11.09 -4.23 14.85
N THR A 243 10.08 -5.08 14.67
CA THR A 243 9.97 -6.06 13.59
C THR A 243 10.34 -5.43 12.26
N THR A 244 10.99 -6.19 11.39
CA THR A 244 11.62 -5.77 10.12
C THR A 244 10.68 -5.29 9.00
N ASP A 245 9.42 -4.99 9.34
CA ASP A 245 8.49 -4.23 8.50
C ASP A 245 8.67 -2.75 8.82
N HIS A 246 8.36 -1.87 7.87
CA HIS A 246 8.42 -0.43 8.07
C HIS A 246 7.85 -0.01 9.44
N PRO A 247 8.45 0.97 10.15
CA PRO A 247 7.91 1.46 11.41
C PRO A 247 6.42 1.72 11.22
N ARG A 248 5.57 1.25 12.15
CA ARG A 248 4.11 1.20 12.01
C ARG A 248 3.60 2.48 11.34
N ASP A 249 3.10 2.36 10.10
CA ASP A 249 2.50 3.51 9.42
C ASP A 249 1.36 4.04 10.30
N VAL A 250 1.37 5.34 10.52
CA VAL A 250 0.36 6.02 11.36
C VAL A 250 -0.99 5.97 10.65
N ARG A 251 -0.97 6.02 9.33
CA ARG A 251 -2.14 6.03 8.46
C ARG A 251 -1.89 5.26 7.18
N ARG A 252 -2.98 4.71 6.64
CA ARG A 252 -2.99 4.00 5.36
C ARG A 252 -4.06 4.58 4.45
N LEU A 253 -3.70 4.77 3.18
CA LEU A 253 -4.61 5.13 2.12
C LEU A 253 -4.68 4.00 1.11
N HIS A 254 -5.88 3.70 0.66
CA HIS A 254 -6.14 2.64 -0.30
C HIS A 254 -6.88 3.24 -1.49
N CYS A 255 -6.33 3.04 -2.67
CA CYS A 255 -6.90 3.58 -3.90
C CYS A 255 -6.72 2.61 -5.05
N TRP A 256 -7.56 2.78 -6.07
CA TRP A 256 -7.42 2.11 -7.35
C TRP A 256 -6.82 3.09 -8.37
N ALA A 257 -6.01 2.57 -9.27
CA ALA A 257 -5.46 3.32 -10.39
C ALA A 257 -5.31 2.44 -11.63
N ALA A 258 -5.18 3.08 -12.79
CA ALA A 258 -4.83 2.44 -14.03
C ALA A 258 -3.82 3.24 -14.85
N VAL A 259 -2.94 2.53 -15.55
CA VAL A 259 -1.91 3.09 -16.44
C VAL A 259 -1.86 2.33 -17.76
N GLY A 260 -1.43 2.99 -18.82
CA GLY A 260 -1.22 2.40 -20.14
C GLY A 260 -0.39 3.31 -21.01
N TYR A 261 -0.20 2.95 -22.27
CA TYR A 261 0.54 3.79 -23.19
C TYR A 261 -0.21 5.11 -23.45
N GLY A 262 0.42 6.24 -23.15
CA GLY A 262 -0.18 7.58 -23.24
C GLY A 262 -1.38 7.78 -22.32
N PHE A 263 -1.50 6.97 -21.26
CA PHE A 263 -2.65 6.97 -20.38
C PHE A 263 -2.24 6.77 -18.92
N LYS A 264 -2.75 7.64 -18.05
CA LYS A 264 -2.67 7.53 -16.60
C LYS A 264 -3.99 8.02 -16.01
N SER A 265 -4.65 7.20 -15.19
CA SER A 265 -5.89 7.59 -14.53
C SER A 265 -5.61 8.49 -13.32
N GLU A 266 -6.67 9.12 -12.81
CA GLU A 266 -6.66 9.66 -11.44
C GLU A 266 -6.60 8.53 -10.40
N LEU A 267 -6.17 8.85 -9.17
CA LEU A 267 -6.28 7.95 -8.02
C LEU A 267 -7.71 7.93 -7.48
N ILE A 268 -8.29 6.74 -7.38
CA ILE A 268 -9.66 6.53 -6.90
C ILE A 268 -9.61 5.98 -5.49
N PHE A 269 -9.70 6.86 -4.49
CA PHE A 269 -9.78 6.47 -3.09
C PHE A 269 -11.16 5.87 -2.80
N TYR A 270 -11.18 4.64 -2.27
CA TYR A 270 -12.43 3.92 -1.99
C TYR A 270 -12.70 3.72 -0.51
N ASP A 271 -11.72 3.99 0.35
CA ASP A 271 -11.87 3.97 1.80
C ASP A 271 -12.25 5.37 2.31
N ASP A 272 -13.25 5.40 3.20
CA ASP A 272 -13.73 6.62 3.86
C ASP A 272 -12.86 7.02 5.06
N SER A 273 -11.87 6.21 5.45
CA SER A 273 -11.00 6.50 6.59
C SER A 273 -9.56 6.06 6.39
N THR A 274 -8.63 6.88 6.86
CA THR A 274 -7.17 6.67 6.81
C THR A 274 -6.58 5.84 7.97
N SER A 275 -7.37 4.97 8.59
CA SER A 275 -6.96 4.23 9.78
C SER A 275 -5.75 3.31 9.53
N PRO A 276 -4.79 3.20 10.48
CA PRO A 276 -3.68 2.25 10.37
C PRO A 276 -4.16 0.78 10.34
N ASN A 277 -5.37 0.53 10.85
CA ASN A 277 -6.01 -0.78 10.86
C ASN A 277 -6.94 -1.01 9.65
N SER A 278 -7.01 -0.08 8.69
CA SER A 278 -7.75 -0.34 7.44
C SER A 278 -7.08 -1.51 6.73
N THR A 279 -7.92 -2.46 6.30
CA THR A 279 -7.45 -3.61 5.51
C THR A 279 -7.29 -3.25 4.04
N GLY A 280 -7.87 -2.12 3.59
CA GLY A 280 -7.85 -1.72 2.19
C GLY A 280 -8.58 -2.66 1.25
N VAL A 281 -9.42 -3.55 1.77
CA VAL A 281 -10.11 -4.55 0.96
C VAL A 281 -11.32 -3.90 0.32
N MET A 282 -11.26 -3.70 -1.00
CA MET A 282 -12.39 -3.23 -1.77
C MET A 282 -13.44 -4.34 -1.94
N SER A 283 -14.71 -4.02 -1.71
CA SER A 283 -15.80 -4.96 -2.02
C SER A 283 -16.08 -4.99 -3.52
N MET A 284 -16.68 -6.08 -4.02
CA MET A 284 -17.09 -6.16 -5.42
C MET A 284 -18.15 -5.10 -5.79
N SER A 285 -19.02 -4.72 -4.84
CA SER A 285 -19.99 -3.63 -5.05
C SER A 285 -19.28 -2.29 -5.16
N ASP A 286 -18.34 -2.01 -4.26
CA ASP A 286 -17.54 -0.79 -4.32
C ASP A 286 -16.74 -0.71 -5.63
N TYR A 287 -16.21 -1.83 -6.13
CA TYR A 287 -15.53 -1.86 -7.42
C TYR A 287 -16.47 -1.52 -8.57
N CYS A 288 -17.65 -2.14 -8.62
CA CYS A 288 -18.67 -1.80 -9.62
C CYS A 288 -19.06 -0.32 -9.55
N ASP A 289 -19.40 0.18 -8.36
CA ASP A 289 -19.99 1.50 -8.18
C ASP A 289 -18.96 2.63 -8.25
N LYS A 290 -17.82 2.47 -7.58
CA LYS A 290 -16.79 3.52 -7.44
C LYS A 290 -15.78 3.51 -8.59
N VAL A 291 -15.48 2.34 -9.17
CA VAL A 291 -14.48 2.21 -10.23
C VAL A 291 -15.14 2.01 -11.59
N LEU A 292 -15.88 0.91 -11.79
CA LEU A 292 -16.39 0.57 -13.12
C LEU A 292 -17.40 1.61 -13.62
N GLU A 293 -18.44 1.91 -12.84
CA GLU A 293 -19.52 2.80 -13.24
C GLU A 293 -19.08 4.27 -13.31
N ARG A 294 -18.31 4.74 -12.33
CA ARG A 294 -17.92 6.17 -12.24
C ARG A 294 -16.68 6.52 -13.06
N VAL A 295 -15.76 5.58 -13.26
CA VAL A 295 -14.43 5.88 -13.80
C VAL A 295 -14.19 5.17 -15.12
N VAL A 296 -14.45 3.87 -15.21
CA VAL A 296 -14.18 3.09 -16.44
C VAL A 296 -15.25 3.32 -17.51
N LYS A 297 -16.53 3.44 -17.14
CA LYS A 297 -17.64 3.64 -18.09
C LYS A 297 -17.46 4.90 -18.95
N PRO A 298 -17.09 6.07 -18.40
CA PRO A 298 -16.75 7.22 -19.23
C PRO A 298 -15.63 6.97 -20.25
N TRP A 299 -14.69 6.06 -19.98
CA TRP A 299 -13.62 5.73 -20.92
C TRP A 299 -14.08 4.92 -22.13
N LEU A 300 -15.26 4.32 -22.06
CA LEU A 300 -15.85 3.56 -23.15
C LEU A 300 -16.61 4.46 -24.13
N ASP A 301 -16.91 5.69 -23.74
CA ASP A 301 -17.60 6.65 -24.60
C ASP A 301 -16.58 7.35 -25.52
N PRO A 302 -16.61 7.10 -26.84
CA PRO A 302 -15.69 7.74 -27.78
C PRO A 302 -15.91 9.25 -27.90
N THR A 303 -17.05 9.78 -27.42
CA THR A 303 -17.38 11.20 -27.50
C THR A 303 -16.80 12.02 -26.35
N ILE A 304 -16.38 11.36 -25.26
CA ILE A 304 -15.79 12.02 -24.11
C ILE A 304 -14.28 12.03 -24.30
N PRO A 305 -13.64 13.20 -24.51
CA PRO A 305 -12.19 13.27 -24.51
C PRO A 305 -11.68 12.77 -23.15
N VAL A 306 -10.91 11.70 -23.16
CA VAL A 306 -10.32 11.11 -21.97
C VAL A 306 -9.36 12.16 -21.39
N SER A 307 -9.68 12.71 -20.21
CA SER A 307 -9.00 13.83 -19.56
C SER A 307 -7.55 13.59 -19.11
N GLY A 308 -6.88 12.56 -19.64
CA GLY A 308 -5.47 12.25 -19.44
C GLY A 308 -4.64 12.13 -20.72
N SER A 309 -5.22 12.35 -21.91
CA SER A 309 -4.49 12.28 -23.18
C SER A 309 -3.91 13.66 -23.53
N ALA A 310 -2.87 14.07 -22.82
CA ALA A 310 -2.12 15.30 -23.11
C ALA A 310 -1.16 15.07 -24.29
N ASN A 311 -1.69 14.76 -25.47
CA ASN A 311 -0.95 14.81 -26.74
C ASN A 311 -1.78 15.62 -27.74
N GLY A 312 -1.81 16.93 -27.52
CA GLY A 312 -2.38 17.88 -28.47
C GLY A 312 -1.32 18.29 -29.48
N ASP A 313 -1.33 17.68 -30.66
CA ASP A 313 -0.74 18.27 -31.86
C ASP A 313 -1.54 17.82 -33.09
N GLY A 314 -2.11 18.78 -33.82
CA GLY A 314 -2.78 18.53 -35.09
C GLY A 314 -4.09 19.29 -35.28
N GLY A 315 -3.99 20.57 -35.64
CA GLY A 315 -5.11 21.34 -36.21
C GLY A 315 -5.52 20.80 -37.57
N GLY A 316 -6.83 20.71 -37.79
CA GLY A 316 -7.43 20.30 -39.06
C GLY A 316 -8.87 20.77 -39.14
N ASP A 317 -9.04 21.91 -39.80
CA ASP A 317 -10.30 22.58 -40.13
C ASP A 317 -11.00 21.88 -41.31
N GLY A 318 -12.34 21.85 -41.35
CA GLY A 318 -13.10 21.32 -42.49
C GLY A 318 -14.49 20.77 -42.17
N GLY A 319 -15.53 21.56 -42.45
CA GLY A 319 -16.94 21.25 -42.18
C GLY A 319 -17.69 20.47 -43.27
N GLY A 320 -18.99 20.23 -43.02
CA GLY A 320 -19.96 19.86 -44.07
C GLY A 320 -21.08 18.87 -43.68
N GLY A 321 -22.24 19.41 -43.27
CA GLY A 321 -23.60 19.08 -43.76
C GLY A 321 -24.12 17.63 -43.92
N GLY A 322 -25.14 17.29 -43.10
CA GLY A 322 -26.48 16.90 -43.56
C GLY A 322 -26.76 15.46 -44.02
N GLY A 323 -27.80 14.82 -43.45
CA GLY A 323 -28.52 13.71 -44.08
C GLY A 323 -29.07 12.65 -43.12
N GLY A 324 -30.33 12.78 -42.73
CA GLY A 324 -31.06 11.79 -41.94
C GLY A 324 -31.42 10.55 -42.78
N GLY A 325 -31.00 9.38 -42.30
CA GLY A 325 -31.43 8.07 -42.78
C GLY A 325 -31.28 7.06 -41.65
N GLY A 326 -32.38 6.40 -41.27
CA GLY A 326 -32.39 5.39 -40.22
C GLY A 326 -31.49 4.21 -40.59
N GLN A 327 -30.26 4.21 -40.06
CA GLN A 327 -29.34 3.10 -40.16
C GLN A 327 -29.64 2.11 -39.03
N ALA A 328 -29.79 0.83 -39.41
CA ALA A 328 -29.69 -0.27 -38.47
C ALA A 328 -28.42 -0.06 -37.64
N GLN A 329 -28.54 -0.04 -36.31
CA GLN A 329 -27.43 0.12 -35.39
C GLN A 329 -26.41 -0.99 -35.69
N MET A 330 -25.35 -0.65 -36.42
CA MET A 330 -24.18 -1.50 -36.46
C MET A 330 -23.72 -1.69 -35.02
N PRO A 331 -23.26 -2.91 -34.65
CA PRO A 331 -22.72 -3.13 -33.32
C PRO A 331 -21.67 -2.05 -33.03
N PRO A 332 -21.66 -1.47 -31.82
CA PRO A 332 -20.73 -0.40 -31.49
C PRO A 332 -19.30 -0.88 -31.78
N PRO A 333 -18.43 0.01 -32.28
CA PRO A 333 -17.04 -0.34 -32.53
C PRO A 333 -16.42 -0.91 -31.25
N PRO A 334 -15.51 -1.89 -31.35
CA PRO A 334 -14.88 -2.47 -30.18
C PRO A 334 -14.23 -1.36 -29.34
N PRO A 335 -14.28 -1.46 -28.00
CA PRO A 335 -13.70 -0.44 -27.14
C PRO A 335 -12.23 -0.23 -27.47
N SER A 336 -11.79 1.01 -27.36
CA SER A 336 -10.44 1.45 -27.73
C SER A 336 -9.33 0.84 -26.87
N PHE A 337 -9.67 0.13 -25.80
CA PHE A 337 -8.70 -0.46 -24.87
C PHE A 337 -9.11 -1.84 -24.35
N VAL A 338 -8.19 -2.47 -23.62
CA VAL A 338 -8.38 -3.70 -22.83
C VAL A 338 -7.97 -3.39 -21.40
N LEU A 339 -8.81 -3.71 -20.42
CA LEU A 339 -8.46 -3.58 -19.01
C LEU A 339 -7.75 -4.85 -18.53
N GLU A 340 -6.50 -4.72 -18.09
CA GLU A 340 -5.80 -5.76 -17.34
C GLU A 340 -6.07 -5.55 -15.85
N GLU A 341 -6.31 -6.66 -15.15
CA GLU A 341 -6.69 -6.68 -13.75
C GLU A 341 -5.93 -7.74 -12.97
N ASP A 342 -5.64 -7.44 -11.71
CA ASP A 342 -5.11 -8.42 -10.78
C ASP A 342 -6.13 -9.53 -10.51
N VAL A 343 -5.67 -10.78 -10.51
CA VAL A 343 -6.48 -11.96 -10.21
C VAL A 343 -6.74 -12.13 -8.70
N GLU A 344 -5.88 -11.57 -7.84
CA GLU A 344 -5.99 -11.70 -6.37
C GLU A 344 -7.00 -10.75 -5.73
N ALA A 345 -7.34 -9.68 -6.45
CA ALA A 345 -8.31 -8.72 -5.98
C ALA A 345 -9.68 -9.38 -5.83
N PHE A 346 -10.11 -9.56 -4.58
CA PHE A 346 -11.43 -10.11 -4.23
C PHE A 346 -12.55 -9.38 -4.97
N ALA A 347 -12.38 -8.06 -5.13
CA ALA A 347 -13.31 -7.17 -5.80
C ALA A 347 -13.53 -7.52 -7.28
N HIS A 348 -12.57 -8.15 -7.95
CA HIS A 348 -12.71 -8.55 -9.36
C HIS A 348 -13.44 -9.88 -9.54
N GLY A 349 -13.67 -10.61 -8.43
CA GLY A 349 -14.54 -11.78 -8.36
C GLY A 349 -14.02 -13.05 -9.03
N GLY A 350 -12.72 -13.19 -9.23
CA GLY A 350 -12.10 -14.37 -9.85
C GLY A 350 -12.47 -15.70 -9.16
N ALA A 351 -12.88 -15.67 -7.89
CA ALA A 351 -13.32 -16.84 -7.12
C ALA A 351 -14.83 -16.87 -6.80
N SER A 352 -15.62 -15.89 -7.24
CA SER A 352 -17.05 -15.80 -6.91
C SER A 352 -17.92 -16.54 -7.92
N LYS A 353 -18.93 -17.29 -7.42
CA LYS A 353 -19.97 -17.90 -8.26
C LYS A 353 -20.86 -16.86 -8.95
N VAL A 354 -21.07 -15.73 -8.29
CA VAL A 354 -21.81 -14.58 -8.82
C VAL A 354 -20.84 -13.42 -8.86
N ASN A 355 -20.39 -13.08 -10.06
CA ASN A 355 -19.42 -12.03 -10.28
C ASN A 355 -20.13 -10.83 -10.94
N ILE A 356 -20.66 -9.93 -10.11
CA ILE A 356 -21.36 -8.74 -10.58
C ILE A 356 -20.44 -7.81 -11.39
N ALA A 357 -19.13 -7.81 -11.10
CA ALA A 357 -18.16 -7.05 -11.87
C ALA A 357 -18.03 -7.61 -13.29
N GLN A 358 -17.93 -8.92 -13.47
CA GLN A 358 -17.92 -9.54 -14.80
C GLN A 358 -19.23 -9.36 -15.57
N GLN A 359 -20.38 -9.43 -14.88
CA GLN A 359 -21.68 -9.11 -15.48
C GLN A 359 -21.72 -7.66 -15.98
N TRP A 360 -21.22 -6.72 -15.17
CA TRP A 360 -21.12 -5.32 -15.55
C TRP A 360 -20.23 -5.12 -16.79
N LYS A 361 -19.06 -5.77 -16.83
CA LYS A 361 -18.12 -5.66 -17.97
C LYS A 361 -18.72 -6.21 -19.26
N ALA A 362 -19.38 -7.35 -19.19
CA ALA A 362 -20.09 -7.94 -20.32
C ALA A 362 -21.23 -7.03 -20.82
N ALA A 363 -22.01 -6.44 -19.90
CA ALA A 363 -23.12 -5.55 -20.25
C ALA A 363 -22.67 -4.24 -20.94
N HIS A 364 -21.45 -3.77 -20.64
CA HIS A 364 -20.88 -2.56 -21.24
C HIS A 364 -19.85 -2.85 -22.35
N GLY A 365 -19.67 -4.13 -22.73
CA GLY A 365 -18.71 -4.53 -23.75
C GLY A 365 -17.25 -4.26 -23.39
N LEU A 366 -16.90 -4.10 -22.10
CA LEU A 366 -15.52 -3.89 -21.67
C LEU A 366 -14.71 -5.18 -21.91
N ARG A 367 -13.66 -5.09 -22.73
CA ARG A 367 -12.67 -6.16 -22.85
C ARG A 367 -11.75 -6.14 -21.64
N CYS A 368 -11.59 -7.27 -20.98
CA CYS A 368 -10.66 -7.41 -19.87
C CYS A 368 -9.99 -8.79 -19.85
N TYR A 369 -8.82 -8.87 -19.21
CA TYR A 369 -8.21 -10.13 -18.84
C TYR A 369 -7.53 -10.02 -17.47
N PHE A 370 -7.33 -11.15 -16.82
CA PHE A 370 -6.63 -11.23 -15.54
C PHE A 370 -5.14 -11.49 -15.74
N ASN A 371 -4.30 -10.84 -14.93
CA ASN A 371 -2.87 -11.15 -14.86
C ASN A 371 -2.60 -12.59 -14.40
N CYS A 372 -1.36 -13.03 -14.54
CA CYS A 372 -0.88 -14.21 -13.85
C CYS A 372 -0.84 -13.96 -12.33
N LEU A 373 -1.35 -14.92 -11.57
CA LEU A 373 -1.28 -14.91 -10.10
C LEU A 373 0.17 -14.74 -9.64
N ASP A 374 0.40 -14.03 -8.53
CA ASP A 374 1.72 -13.93 -7.90
C ASP A 374 2.83 -13.38 -8.86
N SER A 375 2.46 -12.50 -9.79
CA SER A 375 3.34 -12.01 -10.87
C SER A 375 3.46 -10.47 -10.94
N PRO A 376 3.87 -9.81 -9.83
CA PRO A 376 4.00 -8.33 -9.79
C PRO A 376 5.01 -7.76 -10.78
N ASP A 377 5.93 -8.57 -11.32
CA ASP A 377 6.88 -8.14 -12.34
C ASP A 377 6.26 -8.02 -13.75
N LEU A 378 5.01 -8.47 -13.93
CA LEU A 378 4.24 -8.40 -15.17
C LEU A 378 3.13 -7.33 -15.14
N SER A 379 3.11 -6.46 -14.13
CA SER A 379 2.22 -5.30 -14.05
C SER A 379 3.04 -4.03 -13.80
N PRO A 380 2.86 -2.94 -14.57
CA PRO A 380 3.62 -1.71 -14.37
C PRO A 380 3.42 -1.15 -12.98
N LEU A 381 2.19 -1.22 -12.47
CA LEU A 381 1.79 -0.74 -11.15
C LEU A 381 2.53 -1.43 -10.00
N ASP A 382 3.11 -2.60 -10.24
CA ASP A 382 3.79 -3.39 -9.21
C ASP A 382 5.31 -3.43 -9.39
N THR A 383 5.81 -2.69 -10.38
CA THR A 383 7.21 -2.74 -10.76
C THR A 383 8.00 -1.63 -10.08
N GLN A 384 9.08 -2.03 -9.40
CA GLN A 384 10.01 -1.12 -8.73
C GLN A 384 10.62 -0.06 -9.66
N THR A 385 10.55 -0.23 -10.98
CA THR A 385 11.08 0.75 -11.95
C THR A 385 10.20 1.98 -12.10
N LEU A 386 8.88 1.82 -11.91
CA LEU A 386 7.97 2.96 -11.92
C LEU A 386 8.02 3.71 -10.59
N TRP A 387 8.27 3.01 -9.49
CA TRP A 387 8.32 3.63 -8.18
C TRP A 387 9.72 4.12 -7.83
N PRO A 388 9.86 5.11 -6.93
CA PRO A 388 11.16 5.45 -6.36
C PRO A 388 11.84 4.23 -5.72
N PRO A 389 13.18 4.26 -5.52
CA PRO A 389 13.88 3.24 -4.76
C PRO A 389 13.16 2.93 -3.45
N HIS A 390 13.04 1.64 -3.12
CA HIS A 390 12.36 1.17 -1.91
C HIS A 390 10.87 1.53 -1.80
N LYS A 391 10.23 1.96 -2.90
CA LYS A 391 8.83 2.42 -2.92
C LYS A 391 8.60 3.63 -2.00
N GLN A 392 9.59 4.50 -1.84
CA GLN A 392 9.53 5.68 -0.97
C GLN A 392 9.70 6.97 -1.74
N TRP A 393 8.71 7.85 -1.69
CA TRP A 393 8.86 9.20 -2.25
C TRP A 393 9.63 10.07 -1.27
N THR A 394 10.57 10.83 -1.82
CA THR A 394 11.19 11.93 -1.09
C THR A 394 10.25 13.12 -1.20
N VAL A 395 9.36 13.25 -0.22
CA VAL A 395 8.50 14.41 -0.03
C VAL A 395 9.04 15.18 1.16
N GLU A 396 8.87 16.51 1.17
CA GLU A 396 9.08 17.29 2.38
C GLU A 396 8.26 16.68 3.53
N THR A 397 8.87 16.59 4.71
CA THR A 397 8.24 15.98 5.88
C THR A 397 6.89 16.65 6.13
N LEU A 398 5.81 15.86 5.97
CA LEU A 398 4.46 16.34 6.23
C LEU A 398 4.34 16.76 7.69
N ARG A 399 3.92 18.00 7.93
CA ARG A 399 3.71 18.54 9.28
C ARG A 399 2.34 18.15 9.82
N ASP A 400 1.38 17.98 8.92
CA ASP A 400 0.01 17.56 9.17
C ASP A 400 -0.27 16.15 8.62
N TRP A 401 -1.09 15.42 9.37
CA TRP A 401 -1.47 14.04 9.09
C TRP A 401 -2.98 13.93 8.88
N ASP A 402 -3.62 15.01 8.44
CA ASP A 402 -5.03 15.00 8.13
C ASP A 402 -5.26 14.21 6.82
N GLU A 403 -6.48 13.68 6.68
CA GLU A 403 -6.81 12.79 5.57
C GLU A 403 -6.69 13.45 4.20
N ASP A 404 -6.99 14.74 4.10
CA ASP A 404 -6.98 15.46 2.83
C ASP A 404 -5.56 15.74 2.38
N THR A 405 -4.68 16.14 3.29
CA THR A 405 -3.24 16.30 3.00
C THR A 405 -2.60 15.00 2.57
N LEU A 406 -2.93 13.87 3.21
CA LEU A 406 -2.40 12.57 2.81
C LEU A 406 -2.89 12.16 1.41
N ARG A 407 -4.18 12.38 1.11
CA ARG A 407 -4.74 12.11 -0.23
C ARG A 407 -4.09 13.00 -1.27
N GLN A 408 -3.88 14.28 -0.97
CA GLN A 408 -3.22 15.21 -1.88
C GLN A 408 -1.77 14.81 -2.13
N THR A 409 -1.04 14.44 -1.08
CA THR A 409 0.36 14.00 -1.22
C THR A 409 0.46 12.72 -2.06
N ALA A 410 -0.47 11.77 -1.89
CA ALA A 410 -0.54 10.58 -2.73
C ALA A 410 -0.85 10.92 -4.20
N ARG A 411 -1.74 11.89 -4.45
CA ARG A 411 -2.02 12.40 -5.81
C ARG A 411 -0.80 13.08 -6.42
N ASP A 412 -0.08 13.90 -5.68
CA ASP A 412 1.11 14.58 -6.17
C ASP A 412 2.22 13.57 -6.49
N ALA A 413 2.42 12.57 -5.61
CA ALA A 413 3.33 11.46 -5.83
C ALA A 413 2.98 10.65 -7.11
N TRP A 414 1.69 10.45 -7.37
CA TRP A 414 1.18 9.78 -8.57
C TRP A 414 1.27 10.64 -9.83
N ALA A 415 0.99 11.93 -9.72
CA ALA A 415 1.10 12.90 -10.81
C ALA A 415 2.54 12.99 -11.32
N ASN A 416 3.52 12.92 -10.41
CA ASN A 416 4.95 12.93 -10.71
C ASN A 416 5.48 11.63 -11.34
N LEU A 417 4.66 10.58 -11.45
CA LEU A 417 5.05 9.37 -12.18
C LEU A 417 5.19 9.68 -13.68
N ASP A 418 6.40 9.50 -14.21
CA ASP A 418 6.76 9.80 -15.59
C ASP A 418 6.01 8.90 -16.59
N GLN A 419 5.22 9.52 -17.47
CA GLN A 419 4.46 8.82 -18.50
C GLN A 419 5.37 8.14 -19.52
N ASP A 420 6.57 8.66 -19.80
CA ASP A 420 7.50 8.04 -20.75
C ASP A 420 8.05 6.73 -20.20
N ARG A 421 8.26 6.65 -18.89
CA ARG A 421 8.61 5.38 -18.22
C ARG A 421 7.48 4.36 -18.33
N ILE A 422 6.22 4.78 -18.18
CA ILE A 422 5.06 3.91 -18.38
C ILE A 422 5.01 3.44 -19.84
N ASN A 423 5.16 4.34 -20.81
CA ASN A 423 5.12 4.01 -22.24
C ASN A 423 6.21 3.01 -22.61
N MET A 424 7.44 3.27 -22.16
CA MET A 424 8.57 2.37 -22.33
C MET A 424 8.24 0.98 -21.76
N TRP A 425 7.73 0.92 -20.53
CA TRP A 425 7.34 -0.32 -19.88
C TRP A 425 6.35 -1.13 -20.72
N VAL A 426 5.29 -0.47 -21.23
CA VAL A 426 4.27 -1.09 -22.07
C VAL A 426 4.86 -1.62 -23.37
N ASP A 427 5.73 -0.84 -24.01
CA ASP A 427 6.40 -1.25 -25.26
C ASP A 427 7.35 -2.45 -25.07
N PHE A 428 7.89 -2.66 -23.85
CA PHE A 428 8.75 -3.79 -23.51
C PHE A 428 8.00 -5.06 -23.10
N MET A 429 6.67 -5.05 -23.00
CA MET A 429 5.91 -6.20 -22.51
C MET A 429 6.11 -7.50 -23.30
N PRO A 430 6.12 -7.49 -24.64
CA PRO A 430 6.44 -8.71 -25.40
C PRO A 430 7.80 -9.30 -25.02
N GLN A 431 8.83 -8.47 -24.84
CA GLN A 431 10.17 -8.91 -24.45
C GLN A 431 10.17 -9.48 -23.02
N ARG A 432 9.43 -8.86 -22.10
CA ARG A 432 9.30 -9.38 -20.72
C ARG A 432 8.65 -10.75 -20.71
N LEU A 433 7.56 -10.94 -21.45
CA LEU A 433 6.89 -12.24 -21.54
C LEU A 433 7.77 -13.31 -22.20
N ARG A 434 8.54 -12.96 -23.24
CA ARG A 434 9.55 -13.88 -23.80
C ARG A 434 10.59 -14.27 -22.75
N HIS A 435 11.05 -13.32 -21.94
CA HIS A 435 11.98 -13.61 -20.85
C HIS A 435 11.37 -14.55 -19.81
N VAL A 436 10.07 -14.44 -19.50
CA VAL A 436 9.37 -15.42 -18.64
C VAL A 436 9.47 -16.82 -19.23
N VAL A 437 9.21 -16.98 -20.53
CA VAL A 437 9.31 -18.28 -21.22
C VAL A 437 10.76 -18.79 -21.20
N ASP A 438 11.72 -17.95 -21.60
CA ASP A 438 13.14 -18.30 -21.70
C ASP A 438 13.74 -18.70 -20.34
N THR A 439 13.22 -18.15 -19.25
CA THR A 439 13.70 -18.41 -17.88
C THR A 439 12.86 -19.44 -17.13
N ASP A 440 12.04 -20.23 -17.83
CA ASP A 440 11.17 -21.25 -17.22
C ASP A 440 10.33 -20.66 -16.08
N GLY A 441 9.68 -19.53 -16.36
CA GLY A 441 8.70 -18.88 -15.49
C GLY A 441 9.28 -18.07 -14.33
N ARG A 442 10.59 -17.87 -14.23
CA ARG A 442 11.20 -17.03 -13.18
C ARG A 442 10.69 -15.59 -13.25
N MET A 443 10.85 -14.87 -12.15
CA MET A 443 10.62 -13.41 -12.14
C MET A 443 11.61 -12.70 -13.06
N VAL A 444 11.08 -11.78 -13.86
CA VAL A 444 11.86 -10.98 -14.79
C VAL A 444 12.44 -9.80 -14.02
N PRO A 445 13.78 -9.67 -13.96
CA PRO A 445 14.40 -8.51 -13.35
C PRO A 445 14.03 -7.24 -14.14
N TRP A 446 14.33 -6.11 -13.51
CA TRP A 446 14.18 -4.80 -14.14
C TRP A 446 15.53 -4.26 -14.58
#